data_AF-A0A853EJ65-F1
#
_entry.id   AF-A0A853EJ65-F1
#
_cell.length_a   1.000
_cell.length_b   1.000
_cell.length_c   1.000
_cell.angle_alpha   90.00
_cell.angle_beta   90.00
_cell.angle_gamma   90.00
#
_symmetry.space_group_name_H-M   'P 1'
#
loop_
_entity.id
_entity.type
_entity.pdbx_description
1 polymer ?
#
loop_
_entity_poly.entity_id
_entity_poly.type
_entity_poly.pdbx_seq_one_letter_code
_entity_poly.pdbx_strand_id
1 'polypeptide(L)'
;MKLTILAQQGAAGSALAWQPLLSTVGYAVLGVALLMVFAWAFNRIFRLELRRELIEDQNPGLGIAFAGVAIAIAIIIAATILS
;
A
#
# COMPACT_ATOMS: atom_id res chain seq x y z
N MET A 1 -35.28 16.97 4.48
CA MET A 1 -33.81 17.07 4.44
C MET A 1 -33.18 15.88 3.68
N LYS A 2 -33.70 15.55 2.48
CA LYS A 2 -33.29 14.35 1.71
C LYS A 2 -33.18 14.62 0.20
N LEU A 3 -33.12 15.90 -0.19
CA LEU A 3 -33.06 16.33 -1.60
C LEU A 3 -31.70 16.93 -2.00
N THR A 4 -30.84 17.31 -1.06
CA THR A 4 -29.52 17.89 -1.33
C THR A 4 -28.48 16.87 -1.80
N ILE A 5 -28.72 15.57 -1.61
CA ILE A 5 -27.81 14.48 -2.00
C ILE A 5 -27.90 14.08 -3.48
N LEU A 6 -28.89 14.56 -4.24
CA LEU A 6 -29.03 14.26 -5.68
C LEU A 6 -28.33 15.28 -6.59
N ALA A 7 -28.02 16.48 -6.11
CA ALA A 7 -27.32 17.51 -6.89
C ALA A 7 -25.80 17.33 -6.94
N GLN A 8 -25.22 16.56 -6.01
CA GLN A 8 -23.77 16.31 -5.97
C GLN A 8 -23.31 15.19 -6.92
N GLN A 9 -24.23 14.53 -7.62
CA GLN A 9 -23.90 13.55 -8.66
C GLN A 9 -23.66 14.18 -10.04
N GLY A 10 -23.78 15.50 -10.17
CA GLY A 10 -23.67 16.24 -11.43
C GLY A 10 -22.41 17.07 -11.58
N ALA A 11 -21.22 16.48 -11.46
CA ALA A 11 -19.99 17.09 -11.96
C ALA A 11 -18.93 16.03 -12.29
N ALA A 12 -19.19 15.26 -13.36
CA ALA A 12 -18.16 14.47 -14.05
C ALA A 12 -17.17 15.38 -14.80
N GLY A 13 -16.64 16.39 -14.10
CA GLY A 13 -15.87 17.50 -14.66
C GLY A 13 -14.56 17.74 -13.92
N SER A 14 -13.95 16.70 -13.37
CA SER A 14 -12.54 16.69 -12.91
C SER A 14 -12.06 15.28 -12.52
N ALA A 15 -12.67 14.22 -13.06
CA ALA A 15 -12.34 12.84 -12.68
C ALA A 15 -10.87 12.46 -13.02
N LEU A 16 -10.23 13.20 -13.92
CA LEU A 16 -8.83 13.08 -14.32
C LEU A 16 -8.00 14.32 -13.95
N ALA A 17 -8.33 15.01 -12.85
CA ALA A 17 -7.47 16.08 -12.35
C ALA A 17 -6.06 15.54 -12.06
N TRP A 18 -5.03 16.31 -12.37
CA TRP A 18 -3.64 15.85 -12.22
C TRP A 18 -3.23 15.69 -10.75
N GLN A 19 -3.87 16.43 -9.83
CA GLN A 19 -3.60 16.40 -8.39
C GLN A 19 -3.90 15.02 -7.77
N PRO A 20 -5.12 14.44 -7.89
CA PRO A 20 -5.42 13.12 -7.34
C PRO A 20 -4.65 11.98 -8.04
N LEU A 21 -4.31 12.15 -9.32
CA LEU A 21 -3.47 11.19 -10.03
C LEU A 21 -2.04 11.19 -9.46
N LEU A 22 -1.47 12.37 -9.24
CA LEU A 22 -0.12 12.52 -8.68
C LEU A 22 -0.04 11.98 -7.26
N SER A 23 -1.04 12.24 -6.41
CA SER A 23 -1.08 11.69 -5.05
C SER A 23 -1.23 10.17 -5.06
N THR A 24 -2.10 9.61 -5.91
CA THR A 24 -2.27 8.15 -6.04
C THR A 24 -0.98 7.47 -6.45
N VAL A 25 -0.28 8.00 -7.45
CA VAL A 25 1.03 7.48 -7.87
C VAL A 25 2.07 7.65 -6.76
N GLY A 26 2.09 8.79 -6.08
CA GLY A 26 3.00 9.04 -4.95
C GLY A 26 2.84 8.02 -3.82
N TYR A 27 1.60 7.75 -3.40
CA TYR A 27 1.31 6.76 -2.37
C TYR A 27 1.58 5.32 -2.84
N ALA A 28 1.33 4.99 -4.11
CA ALA A 28 1.68 3.68 -4.66
C ALA A 28 3.21 3.44 -4.62
N VAL A 29 4.00 4.43 -5.04
CA VAL A 29 5.46 4.38 -4.98
C VAL A 29 5.94 4.28 -3.53
N LEU A 30 5.34 5.05 -2.62
CA LEU A 30 5.65 5.01 -1.19
C LEU A 30 5.37 3.63 -0.59
N GLY A 31 4.25 3.00 -0.94
CA GLY A 31 3.93 1.64 -0.49
C GLY A 31 4.95 0.60 -0.96
N VAL A 32 5.35 0.64 -2.24
CA VAL A 32 6.39 -0.25 -2.78
C VAL A 32 7.75 0.00 -2.11
N ALA A 33 8.12 1.26 -1.91
CA ALA A 33 9.36 1.62 -1.23
C ALA A 33 9.39 1.10 0.21
N LEU A 34 8.29 1.22 0.96
CA LEU A 34 8.17 0.69 2.32
C LEU A 34 8.31 -0.85 2.34
N LEU A 35 7.73 -1.56 1.39
CA LEU A 35 7.89 -3.00 1.26
C LEU A 35 9.35 -3.40 0.96
N MET A 36 10.04 -2.66 0.09
CA MET A 36 11.45 -2.89 -0.19
C MET A 36 12.33 -2.64 1.04
N VAL A 37 12.07 -1.55 1.78
CA VAL A 37 12.76 -1.25 3.04
C VAL A 37 12.52 -2.34 4.08
N PHE A 38 11.28 -2.83 4.19
CA PHE A 38 10.96 -3.95 5.07
C PHE A 38 11.74 -5.21 4.68
N ALA A 39 11.73 -5.59 3.40
CA ALA A 39 12.48 -6.75 2.93
C ALA A 39 13.98 -6.63 3.24
N TRP A 40 14.56 -5.46 3.00
CA TRP A 40 15.96 -5.18 3.30
C TRP A 40 16.26 -5.25 4.81
N ALA A 41 15.43 -4.60 5.63
CA ALA A 41 15.57 -4.60 7.08
C ALA A 41 15.41 -6.01 7.66
N PHE A 42 14.43 -6.78 7.19
CA PHE A 42 14.18 -8.15 7.62
C PHE A 42 15.36 -9.06 7.28
N ASN A 43 15.89 -8.99 6.06
CA ASN A 43 17.09 -9.70 5.64
C ASN A 43 18.30 -9.33 6.52
N ARG A 44 18.42 -8.05 6.91
CA ARG A 44 19.53 -7.56 7.73
C ARG A 44 19.43 -7.96 9.20
N ILE A 45 18.24 -7.95 9.77
CA ILE A 45 17.95 -8.26 11.19
C ILE A 45 18.04 -9.76 11.42
N PHE A 46 17.32 -10.55 10.62
CA PHE A 46 17.23 -11.99 10.84
C PHE A 46 18.40 -12.76 10.22
N ARG A 47 19.26 -12.09 9.42
CA ARG A 47 20.35 -12.73 8.64
C ARG A 47 19.88 -13.91 7.79
N LEU A 48 18.58 -14.00 7.53
CA LEU A 48 17.98 -14.99 6.66
C LEU A 48 18.18 -14.52 5.24
N GLU A 49 18.70 -15.38 4.36
CA GLU A 49 18.69 -15.12 2.93
C GLU A 49 17.23 -15.24 2.45
N LEU A 50 16.51 -14.12 2.45
CA LEU A 50 15.07 -14.08 2.13
C LEU A 50 14.69 -14.86 0.88
N ARG A 51 15.56 -14.78 -0.13
CA ARG A 51 15.39 -15.46 -1.41
C ARG A 51 15.53 -16.97 -1.30
N ARG A 52 16.44 -17.47 -0.45
CA ARG A 52 16.57 -18.90 -0.18
C ARG A 52 15.40 -19.40 0.65
N GLU A 53 15.12 -18.74 1.76
CA GLU A 53 14.11 -19.20 2.71
C GLU A 53 12.69 -19.24 2.09
N LEU A 54 12.40 -18.31 1.16
CA LEU A 54 11.10 -18.25 0.48
C LEU A 54 11.01 -19.17 -0.75
N ILE A 55 12.11 -19.44 -1.45
CA ILE A 55 12.11 -20.24 -2.70
C ILE A 55 12.55 -21.69 -2.46
N GLU A 56 13.61 -21.90 -1.69
CA GLU A 56 14.18 -23.22 -1.38
C GLU A 56 13.46 -23.86 -0.19
N ASP A 57 13.33 -23.16 0.94
CA ASP A 57 12.66 -23.71 2.13
C ASP A 57 11.14 -23.52 2.13
N GLN A 58 10.59 -22.78 1.16
CA GLN A 58 9.16 -22.49 1.01
C GLN A 58 8.50 -22.06 2.32
N ASN A 59 9.20 -21.29 3.16
CA ASN A 59 8.76 -20.98 4.51
C ASN A 59 7.48 -20.11 4.48
N PRO A 60 6.30 -20.68 4.81
CA PRO A 60 5.04 -19.93 4.72
C PRO A 60 4.99 -18.83 5.78
N GLY A 61 5.76 -18.94 6.87
CA GLY A 61 5.84 -17.92 7.91
C GLY A 61 6.38 -16.59 7.39
N LEU A 62 7.36 -16.64 6.49
CA LEU A 62 7.89 -15.44 5.81
C LEU A 62 6.85 -14.83 4.86
N GLY A 63 6.12 -15.66 4.12
CA GLY A 63 5.03 -15.21 3.26
C GLY A 63 3.92 -14.50 4.05
N ILE A 64 3.52 -15.06 5.20
CA ILE A 64 2.52 -14.47 6.09
C ILE A 64 3.03 -13.15 6.70
N ALA A 65 4.29 -13.08 7.11
CA ALA A 65 4.89 -11.85 7.62
C ALA A 65 4.87 -10.72 6.57
N PHE A 66 5.23 -11.03 5.32
CA PHE A 66 5.16 -10.09 4.21
C PHE A 66 3.74 -9.62 3.92
N ALA A 67 2.77 -10.55 3.91
CA ALA A 67 1.36 -10.21 3.73
C ALA A 67 0.84 -9.28 4.84
N GLY A 68 1.21 -9.56 6.10
CA GLY A 68 0.83 -8.73 7.24
C GLY A 68 1.35 -7.30 7.13
N VAL A 69 2.61 -7.13 6.74
CA VAL A 69 3.20 -5.80 6.54
C VAL A 69 2.59 -5.08 5.34
N ALA A 70 2.31 -5.79 4.24
CA ALA A 70 1.62 -5.19 3.10
C ALA A 70 0.22 -4.67 3.49
N ILE A 71 -0.54 -5.43 4.29
CA ILE A 71 -1.84 -5.00 4.80
C ILE A 71 -1.69 -3.79 5.73
N ALA A 72 -0.71 -3.80 6.64
CA ALA A 72 -0.48 -2.68 7.56
C ALA A 72 -0.15 -1.38 6.79
N ILE A 73 0.72 -1.46 5.79
CA ILE A 73 1.05 -0.32 4.91
C ILE A 73 -0.19 0.16 4.17
N ALA A 74 -1.01 -0.74 3.62
CA ALA A 74 -2.24 -0.38 2.94
C ALA A 74 -3.22 0.38 3.85
N ILE A 75 -3.37 -0.06 5.11
CA ILE A 75 -4.21 0.61 6.11
C ILE A 75 -3.68 2.01 6.44
N ILE A 76 -2.36 2.14 6.66
CA ILE A 76 -1.74 3.44 6.95
C ILE A 76 -1.96 4.42 5.79
N ILE A 77 -1.74 3.96 4.56
CA ILE A 77 -1.95 4.78 3.36
C ILE A 77 -3.43 5.18 3.23
N ALA A 78 -4.35 4.24 3.43
CA ALA A 78 -5.78 4.52 3.40
C ALA A 78 -6.19 5.56 4.45
N ALA A 79 -5.62 5.48 5.66
CA ALA A 79 -5.83 6.47 6.71
C ALA A 79 -5.30 7.86 6.31
N THR A 80 -4.12 7.93 5.69
CA THR A 80 -3.55 9.21 5.21
C THR A 80 -4.27 9.82 4.02
N ILE A 81 -4.97 9.02 3.22
CA ILE A 81 -5.80 9.55 2.11
C ILE A 81 -7.12 10.11 2.65
N LEU A 82 -7.65 9.52 3.73
CA LEU A 82 -8.91 9.94 4.34
C LEU A 82 -8.78 11.17 5.25
N SER A 83 -7.58 11.44 5.79
CA SER A 83 -7.28 12.60 6.64
C SER A 83 -7.14 13.90 5.84
#